data_AF-Q3I5F7-F1
#
_entry.id   AF-Q3I5F7-F1
#
_cell.length_a   1.000
_cell.length_b   1.000
_cell.length_c   1.000
_cell.angle_alpha   90.00
_cell.angle_beta   90.00
_cell.angle_gamma   90.00
#
_symmetry.space_group_name_H-M   'P 1'
#
loop_
_entity.id
_entity.type
_entity.pdbx_description
1 polymer ?
#
loop_
_entity_poly.entity_id
_entity_poly.type
_entity_poly.pdbx_seq_one_letter_code
_entity_poly.pdbx_strand_id
1 'polypeptide(L)'
;MAATLILEPAGRCCWDEPLRIAVRGLAPEQPVTLRTSLRDEEGALFRAHARYRADARDELDLERAPALGGSFAGLQPMGLLWALEPEKALVRLVKRDVRTPFAVELEVLDGHDTEPGRLLCLAQNKRDFLRPGVRREPVRAGPVRAALFLPPDEGPFPGIIDLFGSSRGLCEYRASLLAGHGFAVLALAYFRFEDLPEDLNDVHLEYFEEAVDFMLQHPKVKGPSIALLGFSKGGDLCLSMASFLKGITATVLINACVANTVAPLHYKDMIIPKLVDDLGKVKITKSGFLTFMDTWSNPLEEHNHQSLVPLEKAQVPFLFIVGMDDQSWKSEFYAQIASERLQAHGKERPQIICYPETGHCIDPPYFPPSRASVHAVLGEAIFYGGEPKAHSKAQVDAWQQIQTFFHKHLNGKKSVKHSKI
;
A
#
# COMPACT_ATOMS: atom_id res chain seq x y z
N MET A 1 1.10 32.52 -28.36
CA MET A 1 2.07 31.41 -28.17
C MET A 1 1.27 30.12 -28.08
N ALA A 2 1.85 28.97 -28.46
CA ALA A 2 1.17 27.69 -28.24
C ALA A 2 1.07 27.41 -26.73
N ALA A 3 -0.01 26.75 -26.30
CA ALA A 3 -0.16 26.33 -24.91
C ALA A 3 1.01 25.41 -24.53
N THR A 4 1.50 25.53 -23.29
CA THR A 4 2.63 24.71 -22.81
C THR A 4 2.31 24.15 -21.43
N LEU A 5 2.45 22.83 -21.28
CA LEU A 5 2.39 22.13 -20.01
C LEU A 5 3.73 22.28 -19.27
N ILE A 6 3.66 22.66 -18.00
CA ILE A 6 4.78 22.80 -17.08
C ILE A 6 4.57 21.81 -15.94
N LEU A 7 5.58 20.97 -15.69
CA LEU A 7 5.55 19.92 -14.69
C LEU A 7 6.69 20.15 -13.70
N GLU A 8 6.38 20.13 -12.41
CA GLU A 8 7.36 20.29 -11.34
C GLU A 8 7.18 19.16 -10.31
N PRO A 9 8.19 18.30 -10.11
CA PRO A 9 9.47 18.20 -10.83
C PRO A 9 9.31 17.84 -12.32
N ALA A 10 10.23 18.37 -13.15
CA ALA A 10 10.18 18.19 -14.59
C ALA A 10 10.65 16.78 -15.03
N GLY A 11 9.95 16.21 -16.00
CA GLY A 11 10.36 14.98 -16.71
C GLY A 11 10.17 13.68 -15.93
N ARG A 12 10.81 13.53 -14.75
CA ARG A 12 10.77 12.29 -13.95
C ARG A 12 10.67 12.56 -12.45
N CYS A 13 9.95 11.71 -11.73
CA CYS A 13 9.87 11.70 -10.26
C CYS A 13 9.43 10.34 -9.74
N CYS A 14 9.51 10.10 -8.43
CA CYS A 14 9.01 8.84 -7.87
C CYS A 14 7.48 8.77 -7.90
N TRP A 15 6.92 7.55 -7.93
CA TRP A 15 5.48 7.33 -7.96
C TRP A 15 4.77 8.01 -6.79
N ASP A 16 5.35 7.94 -5.59
CA ASP A 16 4.82 8.47 -4.33
C ASP A 16 5.10 9.96 -4.08
N GLU A 17 5.70 10.68 -5.04
CA GLU A 17 5.98 12.12 -4.92
C GLU A 17 4.89 12.98 -5.57
N PRO A 18 4.51 14.12 -4.99
CA PRO A 18 3.56 15.04 -5.63
C PRO A 18 4.13 15.60 -6.95
N LEU A 19 3.23 15.92 -7.88
CA LEU A 19 3.53 16.54 -9.17
C LEU A 19 2.68 17.79 -9.34
N ARG A 20 3.31 18.97 -9.36
CA ARG A 20 2.64 20.22 -9.71
C ARG A 20 2.48 20.29 -11.23
N ILE A 21 1.26 20.57 -11.68
CA ILE A 21 0.88 20.64 -13.09
C ILE A 21 0.35 22.04 -13.35
N ALA A 22 0.96 22.74 -14.31
CA ALA A 22 0.49 24.03 -14.78
C ALA A 22 0.46 24.09 -16.31
N VAL A 23 -0.36 24.98 -16.87
CA VAL A 23 -0.47 25.26 -18.30
C VAL A 23 -0.38 26.76 -18.51
N ARG A 24 0.46 27.21 -19.44
CA ARG A 24 0.58 28.61 -19.84
C ARG A 24 0.26 28.82 -21.30
N GLY A 25 -0.07 30.06 -21.68
CA GLY A 25 -0.34 30.42 -23.07
C GLY A 25 -1.73 29.97 -23.55
N LEU A 26 -2.68 29.82 -22.63
CA LEU A 26 -4.10 29.67 -22.95
C LEU A 26 -4.71 31.05 -23.27
N ALA A 27 -5.93 31.10 -23.82
CA ALA A 27 -6.66 32.36 -23.83
C ALA A 27 -7.15 32.68 -22.40
N PRO A 28 -7.32 33.97 -22.03
CA PRO A 28 -7.92 34.34 -20.76
C PRO A 28 -9.26 33.64 -20.57
N GLU A 29 -9.45 33.01 -19.41
CA GLU A 29 -10.67 32.25 -19.07
C GLU A 29 -11.03 31.11 -20.04
N GLN A 30 -10.07 30.59 -20.81
CA GLN A 30 -10.32 29.50 -21.75
C GLN A 30 -10.81 28.24 -21.01
N PRO A 31 -11.93 27.63 -21.41
CA PRO A 31 -12.33 26.32 -20.93
C PRO A 31 -11.41 25.25 -21.54
N VAL A 32 -10.84 24.39 -20.70
CA VAL A 32 -9.99 23.28 -21.13
C VAL A 32 -10.33 22.00 -20.37
N THR A 33 -10.03 20.87 -20.97
CA THR A 33 -10.08 19.56 -20.31
C THR A 33 -8.68 19.00 -20.24
N LEU A 34 -8.21 18.70 -19.02
CA LEU A 34 -6.97 17.95 -18.83
C LEU A 34 -7.30 16.46 -18.77
N ARG A 35 -6.54 15.65 -19.51
CA ARG A 35 -6.66 14.20 -19.51
C ARG A 35 -5.31 13.58 -19.20
N THR A 36 -5.30 12.57 -18.36
CA THR A 36 -4.14 11.72 -18.12
C THR A 36 -4.39 10.31 -18.58
N SER A 37 -3.34 9.67 -19.06
CA SER A 37 -3.38 8.25 -19.38
C SER A 37 -2.06 7.57 -19.07
N LEU A 38 -2.14 6.28 -18.74
CA LEU A 38 -0.99 5.38 -18.70
C LEU A 38 -1.39 3.99 -19.17
N ARG A 39 -0.40 3.23 -19.62
CA ARG A 39 -0.53 1.78 -19.77
C ARG A 39 0.33 1.09 -18.73
N ASP A 40 -0.22 0.05 -18.13
CA ASP A 40 0.53 -0.78 -17.20
C ASP A 40 1.38 -1.85 -17.91
N GLU A 41 2.01 -2.74 -17.14
CA GLU A 41 2.91 -3.76 -17.67
C GLU A 41 2.19 -4.88 -18.45
N GLU A 42 0.88 -5.03 -18.28
CA GLU A 42 0.04 -5.94 -19.05
C GLU A 42 -0.62 -5.23 -20.25
N GLY A 43 -0.30 -3.95 -20.46
CA GLY A 43 -0.83 -3.11 -21.55
C GLY A 43 -2.23 -2.55 -21.27
N ALA A 44 -2.79 -2.77 -20.08
CA ALA A 44 -4.08 -2.23 -19.69
C ALA A 44 -4.01 -0.71 -19.57
N LEU A 45 -4.99 -0.03 -20.15
CA LEU A 45 -5.05 1.42 -20.21
C LEU A 45 -5.83 1.96 -19.01
N PHE A 46 -5.25 2.95 -18.34
CA PHE A 46 -5.89 3.71 -17.27
C PHE A 46 -5.98 5.17 -17.68
N ARG A 47 -7.10 5.83 -17.37
CA ARG A 47 -7.36 7.23 -17.74
C ARG A 47 -8.08 7.99 -16.63
N ALA A 48 -7.81 9.29 -16.53
CA ALA A 48 -8.58 10.23 -15.74
C ALA A 48 -8.72 11.54 -16.54
N HIS A 49 -9.77 12.31 -16.27
CA HIS A 49 -9.91 13.64 -16.86
C HIS A 49 -10.61 14.59 -15.91
N ALA A 50 -10.32 15.88 -16.06
CA ALA A 50 -11.03 16.93 -15.35
C ALA A 50 -11.11 18.21 -16.19
N ARG A 51 -12.25 18.89 -16.08
CA ARG A 51 -12.53 20.17 -16.72
C ARG A 51 -12.03 21.31 -15.86
N TYR A 52 -11.37 22.29 -16.47
CA TYR A 52 -10.81 23.47 -15.82
C TYR A 52 -11.05 24.72 -16.64
N ARG A 53 -10.79 25.88 -16.05
CA ARG A 53 -10.78 27.17 -16.74
C ARG A 53 -9.49 27.90 -16.40
N ALA A 54 -8.80 28.43 -17.41
CA ALA A 54 -7.61 29.27 -17.20
C ALA A 54 -7.97 30.54 -16.40
N ASP A 55 -6.99 31.14 -15.74
CA ASP A 55 -7.17 32.44 -15.09
C ASP A 55 -7.14 33.60 -16.11
N ALA A 56 -7.36 34.82 -15.63
CA ALA A 56 -7.33 36.02 -16.48
C ALA A 56 -5.92 36.35 -17.04
N ARG A 57 -4.88 35.68 -16.54
CA ARG A 57 -3.48 35.85 -16.93
C ARG A 57 -2.97 34.66 -17.75
N ASP A 58 -3.84 34.02 -18.51
CA ASP A 58 -3.50 32.91 -19.43
C ASP A 58 -2.89 31.65 -18.80
N GLU A 59 -2.99 31.49 -17.47
CA GLU A 59 -2.40 30.39 -16.73
C GLU A 59 -3.46 29.49 -16.07
N LEU A 60 -3.22 28.20 -16.08
CA LEU A 60 -3.94 27.22 -15.28
C LEU A 60 -2.92 26.52 -14.38
N ASP A 61 -3.09 26.58 -13.05
CA ASP A 61 -2.24 25.89 -12.08
C ASP A 61 -3.13 25.01 -11.19
N LEU A 62 -2.90 23.68 -11.19
CA LEU A 62 -3.78 22.74 -10.49
C LEU A 62 -3.68 22.81 -8.96
N GLU A 63 -2.67 23.48 -8.42
CA GLU A 63 -2.59 23.81 -6.98
C GLU A 63 -3.48 24.99 -6.58
N ARG A 64 -4.01 25.72 -7.57
CA ARG A 64 -4.79 26.95 -7.35
C ARG A 64 -6.18 26.90 -7.97
N ALA A 65 -6.32 26.21 -9.10
CA ALA A 65 -7.56 26.10 -9.85
C ALA A 65 -8.30 24.80 -9.52
N PRO A 66 -9.56 24.86 -9.05
CA PRO A 66 -10.35 23.67 -8.79
C PRO A 66 -10.81 23.01 -10.09
N ALA A 67 -10.87 21.67 -10.09
CA ALA A 67 -11.56 20.92 -11.13
C ALA A 67 -13.07 21.21 -11.08
N LEU A 68 -13.67 21.47 -12.23
CA LEU A 68 -15.09 21.77 -12.41
C LEU A 68 -15.95 20.50 -12.59
N GLY A 69 -15.32 19.34 -12.74
CA GLY A 69 -15.96 18.05 -12.92
C GLY A 69 -15.18 17.15 -13.88
N GLY A 70 -15.66 15.92 -14.08
CA GLY A 70 -14.95 14.84 -14.78
C GLY A 70 -14.80 13.66 -13.83
N SER A 71 -13.64 12.99 -13.85
CA SER A 71 -13.29 11.93 -12.89
C SER A 71 -13.27 12.41 -11.43
N PHE A 72 -13.10 13.71 -11.19
CA PHE A 72 -13.15 14.33 -9.87
C PHE A 72 -13.51 15.82 -9.97
N ALA A 73 -13.74 16.46 -8.81
CA ALA A 73 -14.02 17.90 -8.70
C ALA A 73 -13.37 18.53 -7.45
N GLY A 74 -13.25 19.86 -7.48
CA GLY A 74 -12.64 20.67 -6.42
C GLY A 74 -11.12 20.80 -6.57
N LEU A 75 -10.48 21.45 -5.59
CA LEU A 75 -9.03 21.65 -5.58
C LEU A 75 -8.32 20.33 -5.23
N GLN A 76 -7.83 19.63 -6.25
CA GLN A 76 -7.23 18.30 -6.16
C GLN A 76 -6.01 18.22 -7.10
N PRO A 77 -4.82 18.69 -6.67
CA PRO A 77 -3.66 18.80 -7.55
C PRO A 77 -3.23 17.46 -8.15
N MET A 78 -3.31 16.39 -7.34
CA MET A 78 -2.99 15.01 -7.75
C MET A 78 -4.20 14.22 -8.26
N GLY A 79 -5.35 14.89 -8.50
CA GLY A 79 -6.57 14.26 -8.97
C GLY A 79 -6.41 13.46 -10.25
N LEU A 80 -5.61 13.97 -11.18
CA LEU A 80 -5.32 13.31 -12.45
C LEU A 80 -4.48 12.01 -12.30
N LEU A 81 -3.93 11.72 -11.12
CA LEU A 81 -3.21 10.49 -10.85
C LEU A 81 -4.05 9.55 -9.99
N TRP A 82 -4.55 10.00 -8.84
CA TRP A 82 -5.30 9.09 -7.96
C TRP A 82 -6.67 8.68 -8.54
N ALA A 83 -7.25 9.48 -9.43
CA ALA A 83 -8.55 9.19 -10.06
C ALA A 83 -8.44 8.38 -11.37
N LEU A 84 -7.27 7.81 -11.66
CA LEU A 84 -7.08 6.93 -12.81
C LEU A 84 -7.99 5.70 -12.71
N GLU A 85 -8.82 5.49 -13.72
CA GLU A 85 -9.70 4.33 -13.82
C GLU A 85 -9.30 3.46 -15.02
N PRO A 86 -9.40 2.13 -14.91
CA PRO A 86 -9.09 1.25 -16.03
C PRO A 86 -10.16 1.38 -17.12
N GLU A 87 -9.73 1.35 -18.39
CA GLU A 87 -10.64 1.32 -19.53
C GLU A 87 -11.50 0.05 -19.55
N LYS A 88 -10.93 -1.06 -19.08
CA LYS A 88 -11.64 -2.33 -18.86
C LYS A 88 -12.02 -2.45 -17.39
N ALA A 89 -13.30 -2.67 -17.11
CA ALA A 89 -13.78 -2.87 -15.74
C ALA A 89 -13.02 -4.01 -15.03
N LEU A 90 -12.88 -3.89 -13.71
CA LEU A 90 -12.28 -4.91 -12.82
C LEU A 90 -10.78 -5.19 -13.02
N VAL A 91 -10.08 -4.35 -13.78
CA VAL A 91 -8.63 -4.41 -13.91
C VAL A 91 -7.98 -3.59 -12.79
N ARG A 92 -7.07 -4.21 -12.04
CA ARG A 92 -6.21 -3.54 -11.07
C ARG A 92 -4.90 -3.15 -11.75
N LEU A 93 -4.36 -1.98 -11.43
CA LEU A 93 -3.09 -1.50 -11.99
C LEU A 93 -1.94 -2.47 -11.63
N VAL A 94 -1.28 -3.04 -12.64
CA VAL A 94 -0.20 -4.00 -12.44
C VAL A 94 1.17 -3.34 -12.54
N LYS A 95 1.88 -3.27 -11.40
CA LYS A 95 3.30 -2.91 -11.33
C LYS A 95 4.12 -4.02 -10.67
N ARG A 96 4.96 -4.71 -11.44
CA ARG A 96 5.86 -5.78 -10.99
C ARG A 96 7.33 -5.40 -11.18
N ASP A 97 7.71 -4.83 -12.33
CA ASP A 97 9.10 -4.45 -12.56
C ASP A 97 9.41 -3.04 -12.06
N VAL A 98 9.84 -2.93 -10.81
CA VAL A 98 10.19 -1.63 -10.17
C VAL A 98 11.36 -0.90 -10.83
N ARG A 99 12.12 -1.55 -11.72
CA ARG A 99 13.25 -0.93 -12.43
C ARG A 99 12.80 -0.04 -13.59
N THR A 100 11.54 -0.15 -14.02
CA THR A 100 10.96 0.66 -15.09
C THR A 100 9.94 1.66 -14.52
N PRO A 101 9.86 2.88 -15.07
CA PRO A 101 8.80 3.81 -14.68
C PRO A 101 7.46 3.47 -15.36
N PHE A 102 6.37 4.00 -14.82
CA PHE A 102 5.18 4.26 -15.64
C PHE A 102 5.34 5.59 -16.39
N ALA A 103 4.97 5.61 -17.67
CA ALA A 103 4.86 6.84 -18.43
C ALA A 103 3.43 7.36 -18.34
N VAL A 104 3.25 8.50 -17.67
CA VAL A 104 1.97 9.20 -17.58
C VAL A 104 1.94 10.28 -18.65
N GLU A 105 1.03 10.15 -19.60
CA GLU A 105 0.77 11.15 -20.63
C GLU A 105 -0.26 12.14 -20.12
N LEU A 106 0.02 13.44 -20.26
CA LEU A 106 -0.85 14.54 -19.87
C LEU A 106 -1.21 15.35 -21.12
N GLU A 107 -2.50 15.44 -21.41
CA GLU A 107 -3.06 16.16 -22.55
C GLU A 107 -3.86 17.36 -22.05
N VAL A 108 -3.71 18.51 -22.73
CA VAL A 108 -4.61 19.66 -22.60
C VAL A 108 -5.46 19.74 -23.86
N LEU A 109 -6.76 19.55 -23.71
CA LEU A 109 -7.75 19.59 -24.78
C LEU A 109 -8.56 20.88 -24.67
N ASP A 110 -8.89 21.47 -25.81
CA ASP A 110 -9.74 22.67 -25.88
C ASP A 110 -11.19 22.34 -25.52
N GLY A 111 -11.84 23.19 -24.73
CA GLY A 111 -13.26 23.09 -24.42
C GLY A 111 -13.64 22.07 -23.33
N HIS A 112 -14.95 22.00 -23.08
CA HIS A 112 -15.61 21.16 -22.06
C HIS A 112 -16.61 20.17 -22.65
N ASP A 113 -16.66 20.06 -23.97
CA ASP A 113 -17.57 19.17 -24.68
C ASP A 113 -17.33 17.71 -24.31
N THR A 114 -18.33 16.86 -24.54
CA THR A 114 -18.23 15.42 -24.30
C THR A 114 -17.25 14.75 -25.25
N GLU A 115 -17.20 15.22 -26.50
CA GLU A 115 -16.19 14.82 -27.46
C GLU A 115 -14.88 15.56 -27.18
N PRO A 116 -13.71 14.88 -27.22
CA PRO A 116 -12.43 15.53 -27.02
C PRO A 116 -12.22 16.66 -28.04
N GLY A 117 -12.06 17.89 -27.55
CA GLY A 117 -11.71 19.02 -28.39
C GLY A 117 -10.28 18.94 -28.94
N ARG A 118 -9.86 20.00 -29.63
CA ARG A 118 -8.52 20.07 -30.24
C ARG A 118 -7.44 19.92 -29.17
N LEU A 119 -6.43 19.07 -29.43
CA LEU A 119 -5.23 19.01 -28.59
C LEU A 119 -4.48 20.35 -28.65
N LEU A 120 -4.31 20.98 -27.48
CA LEU A 120 -3.59 22.25 -27.33
C LEU A 120 -2.11 22.00 -27.03
N CYS A 121 -1.82 21.07 -26.13
CA CYS A 121 -0.47 20.60 -25.83
C CYS A 121 -0.49 19.24 -25.14
N LEU A 122 0.66 18.57 -25.14
CA LEU A 122 0.90 17.27 -24.53
C LEU A 122 2.23 17.32 -23.76
N ALA A 123 2.31 16.64 -22.64
CA ALA A 123 3.56 16.34 -21.95
C ALA A 123 3.56 14.89 -21.45
N GLN A 124 4.73 14.37 -21.11
CA GLN A 124 4.88 13.07 -20.48
C GLN A 124 5.70 13.22 -19.19
N ASN A 125 5.23 12.60 -18.11
CA ASN A 125 5.96 12.47 -16.85
C ASN A 125 6.25 10.98 -16.61
N LYS A 126 7.51 10.62 -16.37
CA LYS A 126 7.87 9.25 -15.99
C LYS A 126 7.88 9.13 -14.47
N ARG A 127 7.09 8.19 -13.96
CA ARG A 127 6.92 7.93 -12.53
C ARG A 127 7.69 6.68 -12.13
N ASP A 128 8.82 6.89 -11.49
CA ASP A 128 9.79 5.86 -11.10
C ASP A 128 9.35 5.13 -9.82
N PHE A 129 9.62 3.83 -9.74
CA PHE A 129 9.40 3.03 -8.54
C PHE A 129 10.69 2.78 -7.74
N LEU A 130 11.83 3.05 -8.36
CA LEU A 130 13.14 3.00 -7.73
C LEU A 130 13.70 4.42 -7.67
N ARG A 131 13.76 5.01 -6.47
CA ARG A 131 14.36 6.34 -6.28
C ARG A 131 15.83 6.32 -6.77
N PRO A 132 16.34 7.40 -7.40
CA PRO A 132 17.72 7.43 -7.87
C PRO A 132 18.73 7.00 -6.79
N GLY A 133 19.55 6.02 -7.16
CA GLY A 133 20.59 5.44 -6.31
C GLY A 133 20.11 4.36 -5.32
N VAL A 134 18.80 4.12 -5.16
CA VAL A 134 18.33 2.92 -4.45
C VAL A 134 18.79 1.68 -5.22
N ARG A 135 19.43 0.75 -4.51
CA ARG A 135 19.92 -0.51 -5.06
C ARG A 135 18.88 -1.60 -4.86
N ARG A 136 18.69 -2.44 -5.88
CA ARG A 136 17.86 -3.65 -5.83
C ARG A 136 18.75 -4.88 -5.88
N GLU A 137 18.69 -5.70 -4.85
CA GLU A 137 19.50 -6.91 -4.68
C GLU A 137 18.57 -8.12 -4.51
N PRO A 138 18.42 -8.98 -5.53
CA PRO A 138 17.66 -10.22 -5.38
C PRO A 138 18.28 -11.14 -4.31
N VAL A 139 17.45 -11.72 -3.45
CA VAL A 139 17.89 -12.56 -2.34
C VAL A 139 17.45 -14.00 -2.58
N ARG A 140 18.45 -14.90 -2.64
CA ARG A 140 18.28 -16.36 -2.68
C ARG A 140 19.24 -16.97 -1.65
N ALA A 141 18.87 -16.87 -0.38
CA ALA A 141 19.69 -17.29 0.75
C ALA A 141 18.96 -18.41 1.50
N GLY A 142 19.49 -19.65 1.45
CA GLY A 142 18.78 -20.81 1.96
C GLY A 142 17.39 -20.96 1.29
N PRO A 143 16.29 -21.11 2.04
CA PRO A 143 14.94 -21.12 1.49
C PRO A 143 14.40 -19.72 1.16
N VAL A 144 14.98 -18.64 1.71
CA VAL A 144 14.45 -17.28 1.57
C VAL A 144 14.48 -16.82 0.11
N ARG A 145 13.31 -16.40 -0.41
CA ARG A 145 13.16 -15.77 -1.73
C ARG A 145 12.58 -14.37 -1.58
N ALA A 146 13.37 -13.38 -1.97
CA ALA A 146 13.06 -11.98 -1.71
C ALA A 146 13.80 -11.03 -2.66
N ALA A 147 13.51 -9.74 -2.54
CA ALA A 147 14.33 -8.66 -3.08
C ALA A 147 14.62 -7.63 -1.98
N LEU A 148 15.91 -7.36 -1.74
CA LEU A 148 16.39 -6.35 -0.81
C LEU A 148 16.57 -5.03 -1.54
N PHE A 149 16.01 -3.96 -0.99
CA PHE A 149 16.18 -2.59 -1.46
C PHE A 149 17.01 -1.80 -0.45
N LEU A 150 18.11 -1.20 -0.92
CA LEU A 150 19.01 -0.41 -0.07
C LEU A 150 19.02 1.06 -0.52
N PRO A 151 18.95 2.02 0.41
CA PRO A 151 19.09 3.44 0.08
C PRO A 151 20.44 3.76 -0.59
N PRO A 152 20.56 4.93 -1.24
CA PRO A 152 21.76 5.32 -1.98
C PRO A 152 23.00 5.56 -1.12
N ASP A 153 22.85 5.88 0.17
CA ASP A 153 23.98 6.20 1.03
C ASP A 153 24.85 4.97 1.37
N GLU A 154 25.93 5.18 2.13
CA GLU A 154 26.77 4.07 2.57
C GLU A 154 26.14 3.20 3.66
N GLY A 155 25.10 3.68 4.36
CA GLY A 155 24.48 2.96 5.48
C GLY A 155 25.39 2.87 6.72
N PRO A 156 25.10 1.94 7.67
CA PRO A 156 24.01 0.97 7.64
C PRO A 156 22.64 1.61 7.91
N PHE A 157 21.58 0.94 7.47
CA PHE A 157 20.23 1.46 7.43
C PHE A 157 19.28 0.72 8.37
N PRO A 158 18.29 1.42 8.96
CA PRO A 158 17.11 0.79 9.55
C PRO A 158 16.50 -0.30 8.66
N GLY A 159 16.39 -1.53 9.16
CA GLY A 159 15.88 -2.68 8.38
C GLY A 159 14.37 -2.89 8.54
N ILE A 160 13.69 -3.21 7.45
CA ILE A 160 12.25 -3.54 7.39
C ILE A 160 12.05 -4.81 6.55
N ILE A 161 11.19 -5.73 7.00
CA ILE A 161 10.63 -6.79 6.15
C ILE A 161 9.23 -6.38 5.72
N ASP A 162 8.97 -6.41 4.42
CA ASP A 162 7.72 -6.05 3.77
C ASP A 162 6.98 -7.31 3.29
N LEU A 163 5.75 -7.49 3.79
CA LEU A 163 4.89 -8.63 3.49
C LEU A 163 3.54 -8.17 2.93
N PHE A 164 3.24 -8.63 1.73
CA PHE A 164 1.91 -8.50 1.11
C PHE A 164 0.96 -9.61 1.57
N GLY A 165 -0.30 -9.50 1.18
CA GLY A 165 -1.32 -10.51 1.44
C GLY A 165 -1.19 -11.72 0.53
N SER A 166 -2.28 -12.47 0.38
CA SER A 166 -2.41 -13.64 -0.50
C SER A 166 -2.33 -13.32 -2.01
N SER A 167 -1.72 -12.19 -2.40
CA SER A 167 -1.40 -11.87 -3.78
C SER A 167 -0.22 -12.72 -4.28
N ARG A 168 -0.37 -13.32 -5.47
CA ARG A 168 0.65 -14.17 -6.10
C ARG A 168 2.02 -13.47 -6.20
N GLY A 169 3.07 -14.22 -5.88
CA GLY A 169 4.46 -13.89 -6.20
C GLY A 169 5.10 -12.87 -5.26
N LEU A 170 6.12 -12.19 -5.78
CA LEU A 170 6.84 -11.12 -5.08
C LEU A 170 6.31 -9.75 -5.51
N CYS A 171 5.83 -8.95 -4.54
CA CYS A 171 5.41 -7.57 -4.75
C CYS A 171 6.49 -6.61 -4.24
N GLU A 172 7.17 -5.92 -5.16
CA GLU A 172 8.36 -5.13 -4.80
C GLU A 172 8.10 -3.62 -4.67
N TYR A 173 7.01 -3.11 -5.24
CA TYR A 173 6.81 -1.66 -5.39
C TYR A 173 6.79 -0.90 -4.05
N ARG A 174 6.16 -1.45 -3.02
CA ARG A 174 6.12 -0.81 -1.70
C ARG A 174 7.50 -0.76 -1.06
N ALA A 175 8.24 -1.87 -1.08
CA ALA A 175 9.60 -1.92 -0.56
C ALA A 175 10.55 -0.98 -1.30
N SER A 176 10.47 -0.95 -2.64
CA SER A 176 11.32 -0.09 -3.48
C SER A 176 11.11 1.39 -3.22
N LEU A 177 9.85 1.83 -3.07
CA LEU A 177 9.51 3.22 -2.72
C LEU A 177 9.93 3.54 -1.29
N LEU A 178 9.68 2.65 -0.33
CA LEU A 178 10.04 2.86 1.07
C LEU A 178 11.55 2.94 1.29
N ALA A 179 12.36 2.20 0.51
CA ALA A 179 13.81 2.31 0.54
C ALA A 179 14.32 3.69 0.10
N GLY A 180 13.54 4.41 -0.73
CA GLY A 180 13.80 5.81 -1.05
C GLY A 180 13.78 6.72 0.18
N HIS A 181 13.12 6.32 1.27
CA HIS A 181 12.99 7.08 2.52
C HIS A 181 13.99 6.64 3.61
N GLY A 182 15.10 6.01 3.22
CA GLY A 182 16.24 5.75 4.12
C GLY A 182 16.16 4.44 4.91
N PHE A 183 15.35 3.48 4.46
CA PHE A 183 15.23 2.14 5.05
C PHE A 183 15.84 1.06 4.14
N ALA A 184 16.51 0.06 4.71
CA ALA A 184 16.77 -1.19 4.00
C ALA A 184 15.51 -2.05 4.06
N VAL A 185 14.88 -2.35 2.92
CA VAL A 185 13.56 -3.01 2.90
C VAL A 185 13.63 -4.31 2.11
N LEU A 186 13.30 -5.43 2.77
CA LEU A 186 13.21 -6.75 2.15
C LEU A 186 11.76 -7.03 1.74
N ALA A 187 11.45 -6.96 0.45
CA ALA A 187 10.21 -7.52 -0.07
C ALA A 187 10.31 -9.04 0.00
N LEU A 188 9.46 -9.68 0.81
CA LEU A 188 9.54 -11.12 1.09
C LEU A 188 8.38 -11.85 0.41
N ALA A 189 8.71 -12.80 -0.48
CA ALA A 189 7.74 -13.77 -0.98
C ALA A 189 7.63 -14.92 0.02
N TYR A 190 6.50 -15.64 0.03
CA TYR A 190 6.32 -16.81 0.88
C TYR A 190 5.52 -17.94 0.22
N PHE A 191 5.05 -17.75 -1.03
CA PHE A 191 4.41 -18.75 -1.88
C PHE A 191 4.29 -18.24 -3.34
N ARG A 192 4.06 -19.13 -4.32
CA ARG A 192 3.88 -18.84 -5.76
C ARG A 192 4.99 -17.97 -6.35
N PHE A 193 6.24 -18.22 -5.95
CA PHE A 193 7.40 -17.47 -6.42
C PHE A 193 8.65 -18.36 -6.46
N GLU A 194 9.26 -18.46 -7.65
CA GLU A 194 10.44 -19.30 -7.89
C GLU A 194 10.22 -20.75 -7.44
N ASP A 195 10.99 -21.23 -6.47
CA ASP A 195 10.92 -22.58 -5.91
C ASP A 195 10.15 -22.66 -4.58
N LEU A 196 9.43 -21.60 -4.19
CA LEU A 196 8.51 -21.63 -3.06
C LEU A 196 7.25 -22.44 -3.39
N PRO A 197 6.50 -22.92 -2.37
CA PRO A 197 5.27 -23.68 -2.58
C PRO A 197 4.26 -22.96 -3.49
N GLU A 198 3.60 -23.72 -4.36
CA GLU A 198 2.58 -23.20 -5.28
C GLU A 198 1.26 -22.84 -4.57
N ASP A 199 0.99 -23.42 -3.41
CA ASP A 199 -0.23 -23.16 -2.65
C ASP A 199 0.08 -22.86 -1.18
N LEU A 200 -0.76 -22.04 -0.56
CA LEU A 200 -0.64 -21.67 0.84
C LEU A 200 -1.45 -22.64 1.70
N ASN A 201 -0.97 -23.88 1.83
CA ASN A 201 -1.64 -24.94 2.61
C ASN A 201 -1.14 -25.02 4.05
N ASP A 202 0.16 -24.79 4.25
CA ASP A 202 0.81 -24.74 5.56
C ASP A 202 1.85 -23.62 5.54
N VAL A 203 1.97 -22.90 6.66
CA VAL A 203 2.96 -21.84 6.81
C VAL A 203 3.87 -22.16 7.98
N HIS A 204 5.19 -22.13 7.75
CA HIS A 204 6.20 -22.40 8.77
C HIS A 204 6.90 -21.10 9.16
N LEU A 205 6.86 -20.73 10.45
CA LEU A 205 7.48 -19.50 10.93
C LEU A 205 9.01 -19.52 10.83
N GLU A 206 9.63 -20.71 10.77
CA GLU A 206 11.07 -20.87 10.54
C GLU A 206 11.54 -20.17 9.26
N TYR A 207 10.73 -20.21 8.18
CA TYR A 207 11.02 -19.49 6.94
C TYR A 207 11.19 -17.98 7.18
N PHE A 208 10.34 -17.40 8.02
CA PHE A 208 10.36 -15.98 8.35
C PHE A 208 11.46 -15.66 9.38
N GLU A 209 11.79 -16.61 10.26
CA GLU A 209 12.95 -16.52 11.16
C GLU A 209 14.26 -16.44 10.36
N GLU A 210 14.42 -17.27 9.34
CA GLU A 210 15.57 -17.22 8.43
C GLU A 210 15.65 -15.90 7.65
N ALA A 211 14.51 -15.32 7.26
CA ALA A 211 14.48 -13.99 6.62
C ALA A 211 14.87 -12.86 7.58
N VAL A 212 14.47 -12.95 8.85
CA VAL A 212 14.90 -12.02 9.91
C VAL A 212 16.40 -12.14 10.13
N ASP A 213 16.92 -13.36 10.26
CA ASP A 213 18.35 -13.61 10.44
C ASP A 213 19.18 -13.10 9.26
N PHE A 214 18.72 -13.34 8.03
CA PHE A 214 19.34 -12.80 6.82
C PHE A 214 19.46 -11.28 6.89
N MET A 215 18.38 -10.58 7.26
CA MET A 215 18.39 -9.12 7.39
C MET A 215 19.33 -8.64 8.49
N LEU A 216 19.33 -9.30 9.66
CA LEU A 216 20.17 -8.90 10.80
C LEU A 216 21.66 -9.16 10.57
N GLN A 217 22.00 -10.12 9.72
CA GLN A 217 23.39 -10.41 9.34
C GLN A 217 23.88 -9.55 8.18
N HIS A 218 22.99 -8.85 7.47
CA HIS A 218 23.37 -8.05 6.31
C HIS A 218 24.18 -6.81 6.74
N PRO A 219 25.39 -6.56 6.18
CA PRO A 219 26.31 -5.51 6.67
C PRO A 219 25.79 -4.08 6.50
N LYS A 220 24.82 -3.87 5.59
CA LYS A 220 24.17 -2.57 5.38
C LYS A 220 22.88 -2.41 6.20
N VAL A 221 22.50 -3.37 7.03
CA VAL A 221 21.37 -3.25 7.97
C VAL A 221 21.90 -2.92 9.36
N LYS A 222 21.33 -1.90 10.00
CA LYS A 222 21.85 -1.29 11.23
C LYS A 222 21.77 -2.22 12.44
N GLY A 223 20.75 -3.07 12.51
CA GLY A 223 20.46 -3.87 13.69
C GLY A 223 20.25 -3.02 14.97
N PRO A 224 20.18 -3.64 16.16
CA PRO A 224 20.21 -5.10 16.42
C PRO A 224 18.88 -5.80 16.10
N SER A 225 17.92 -5.05 15.58
CA SER A 225 16.57 -5.51 15.27
C SER A 225 16.06 -4.87 13.98
N ILE A 226 15.02 -5.45 13.40
CA ILE A 226 14.29 -4.96 12.24
C ILE A 226 12.85 -4.61 12.61
N ALA A 227 12.14 -3.93 11.71
CA ALA A 227 10.72 -3.73 11.81
C ALA A 227 9.96 -4.52 10.74
N LEU A 228 8.65 -4.66 10.93
CA LEU A 228 7.77 -5.41 10.02
C LEU A 228 6.69 -4.49 9.44
N LEU A 229 6.42 -4.62 8.15
CA LEU A 229 5.30 -3.98 7.45
C LEU A 229 4.45 -5.05 6.77
N GLY A 230 3.25 -5.28 7.32
CA GLY A 230 2.35 -6.32 6.83
C GLY A 230 1.05 -5.75 6.28
N PHE A 231 0.57 -6.28 5.15
CA PHE A 231 -0.75 -5.99 4.61
C PHE A 231 -1.58 -7.26 4.49
N SER A 232 -2.86 -7.21 4.88
CA SER A 232 -3.79 -8.34 4.74
C SER A 232 -3.25 -9.60 5.44
N LYS A 233 -3.17 -10.75 4.76
CA LYS A 233 -2.48 -11.96 5.27
C LYS A 233 -1.05 -11.68 5.73
N GLY A 234 -0.29 -10.81 5.05
CA GLY A 234 1.03 -10.40 5.50
C GLY A 234 1.03 -9.71 6.87
N GLY A 235 -0.09 -9.10 7.26
CA GLY A 235 -0.30 -8.53 8.59
C GLY A 235 -0.43 -9.57 9.70
N ASP A 236 -1.19 -10.65 9.48
CA ASP A 236 -1.30 -11.72 10.49
C ASP A 236 0.04 -12.47 10.67
N LEU A 237 0.82 -12.59 9.59
CA LEU A 237 2.18 -13.11 9.61
C LEU A 237 3.09 -12.18 10.40
N CYS A 238 3.01 -10.86 10.20
CA CYS A 238 3.78 -9.89 10.98
C CYS A 238 3.43 -9.94 12.48
N LEU A 239 2.17 -10.12 12.84
CA LEU A 239 1.74 -10.31 14.23
C LEU A 239 2.34 -11.60 14.82
N SER A 240 2.33 -12.67 14.04
CA SER A 240 2.89 -13.97 14.45
C SER A 240 4.40 -13.88 14.63
N MET A 241 5.10 -13.30 13.66
CA MET A 241 6.54 -13.02 13.74
C MET A 241 6.86 -12.21 15.00
N ALA A 242 6.16 -11.11 15.25
CA ALA A 242 6.37 -10.27 16.43
C ALA A 242 6.10 -10.98 17.77
N SER A 243 5.27 -12.02 17.78
CA SER A 243 4.90 -12.77 18.98
C SER A 243 5.86 -13.91 19.30
N PHE A 244 6.53 -14.49 18.29
CA PHE A 244 7.33 -15.70 18.45
C PHE A 244 8.82 -15.52 18.15
N LEU A 245 9.17 -14.62 17.23
CA LEU A 245 10.54 -14.43 16.77
C LEU A 245 11.25 -13.32 17.56
N LYS A 246 12.58 -13.42 17.64
CA LYS A 246 13.43 -12.39 18.22
C LYS A 246 13.90 -11.42 17.13
N GLY A 247 14.52 -10.32 17.52
CA GLY A 247 15.11 -9.37 16.57
C GLY A 247 14.10 -8.43 15.89
N ILE A 248 12.87 -8.33 16.40
CA ILE A 248 11.85 -7.40 15.89
C ILE A 248 11.68 -6.24 16.88
N THR A 249 11.55 -5.01 16.39
CA THR A 249 11.47 -3.80 17.23
C THR A 249 10.20 -2.98 17.08
N ALA A 250 9.45 -3.18 15.99
CA ALA A 250 8.23 -2.43 15.68
C ALA A 250 7.47 -3.13 14.54
N THR A 251 6.15 -3.02 14.55
CA THR A 251 5.31 -3.66 13.53
C THR A 251 4.20 -2.72 13.07
N VAL A 252 4.09 -2.50 11.76
CA VAL A 252 2.99 -1.76 11.13
C VAL A 252 2.11 -2.73 10.35
N LEU A 253 0.80 -2.58 10.52
CA LEU A 253 -0.21 -3.50 10.03
C LEU A 253 -1.27 -2.73 9.27
N ILE A 254 -1.39 -3.03 7.98
CA ILE A 254 -2.39 -2.44 7.10
C ILE A 254 -3.50 -3.45 6.89
N ASN A 255 -4.71 -3.15 7.39
CA ASN A 255 -5.90 -3.99 7.25
C ASN A 255 -5.61 -5.46 7.56
N ALA A 256 -5.13 -5.75 8.77
CA ALA A 256 -4.68 -7.07 9.22
C ALA A 256 -5.71 -7.76 10.13
N CYS A 257 -5.78 -9.10 10.07
CA CYS A 257 -6.47 -9.91 11.06
C CYS A 257 -5.54 -10.28 12.22
N VAL A 258 -6.09 -10.32 13.42
CA VAL A 258 -5.37 -10.73 14.65
C VAL A 258 -5.39 -12.24 14.91
N ALA A 259 -6.16 -12.97 14.11
CA ALA A 259 -6.14 -14.41 14.06
C ALA A 259 -5.37 -14.88 12.83
N ASN A 260 -4.78 -16.07 12.91
CA ASN A 260 -4.14 -16.69 11.77
C ASN A 260 -5.20 -17.09 10.74
N THR A 261 -5.09 -16.61 9.50
CA THR A 261 -6.06 -16.87 8.42
C THR A 261 -5.48 -17.75 7.31
N VAL A 262 -6.36 -18.27 6.44
CA VAL A 262 -6.05 -19.04 5.21
C VAL A 262 -5.47 -20.43 5.45
N ALA A 263 -4.37 -20.55 6.19
CA ALA A 263 -3.62 -21.78 6.40
C ALA A 263 -3.16 -21.92 7.85
N PRO A 264 -3.09 -23.14 8.41
CA PRO A 264 -2.43 -23.35 9.71
C PRO A 264 -0.99 -22.81 9.71
N LEU A 265 -0.60 -22.25 10.85
CA LEU A 265 0.75 -21.72 11.09
C LEU A 265 1.48 -22.62 12.07
N HIS A 266 2.66 -23.08 11.69
CA HIS A 266 3.53 -23.93 12.48
C HIS A 266 4.75 -23.15 12.96
N TYR A 267 5.20 -23.42 14.18
CA TYR A 267 6.50 -22.99 14.68
C TYR A 267 7.00 -23.99 15.73
N LYS A 268 8.05 -24.74 15.38
CA LYS A 268 8.54 -25.86 16.20
C LYS A 268 7.37 -26.82 16.49
N ASP A 269 7.09 -27.08 17.77
CA ASP A 269 6.00 -27.96 18.19
C ASP A 269 4.63 -27.25 18.30
N MET A 270 4.57 -25.94 18.02
CA MET A 270 3.35 -25.15 18.12
C MET A 270 2.62 -25.07 16.80
N ILE A 271 1.30 -25.21 16.85
CA ILE A 271 0.40 -25.00 15.71
C ILE A 271 -0.65 -23.96 16.11
N ILE A 272 -0.82 -22.92 15.30
CA ILE A 272 -1.98 -22.02 15.36
C ILE A 272 -2.90 -22.40 14.20
N PRO A 273 -4.08 -22.98 14.46
CA PRO A 273 -5.03 -23.32 13.40
C PRO A 273 -5.48 -22.08 12.64
N LYS A 274 -5.92 -22.26 11.40
CA LYS A 274 -6.56 -21.16 10.66
C LYS A 274 -7.91 -20.80 11.32
N LEU A 275 -8.23 -19.52 11.31
CA LEU A 275 -9.56 -19.01 11.63
C LEU A 275 -10.57 -19.64 10.65
N VAL A 276 -11.68 -20.12 11.20
CA VAL A 276 -12.75 -20.71 10.40
C VAL A 276 -13.38 -19.64 9.51
N ASP A 277 -13.43 -19.94 8.22
CA ASP A 277 -14.18 -19.19 7.21
C ASP A 277 -15.44 -19.97 6.79
N ASP A 278 -16.56 -19.25 6.62
CA ASP A 278 -17.82 -19.78 6.11
C ASP A 278 -18.12 -19.15 4.74
N LEU A 279 -17.81 -19.89 3.68
CA LEU A 279 -18.05 -19.46 2.29
C LEU A 279 -19.54 -19.29 1.99
N GLY A 280 -20.44 -19.90 2.78
CA GLY A 280 -21.89 -19.67 2.67
C GLY A 280 -22.31 -18.24 3.07
N LYS A 281 -21.43 -17.50 3.77
CA LYS A 281 -21.64 -16.09 4.13
C LYS A 281 -21.05 -15.09 3.13
N VAL A 282 -20.47 -15.55 2.02
CA VAL A 282 -20.07 -14.67 0.92
C VAL A 282 -21.32 -13.94 0.42
N LYS A 283 -21.25 -12.61 0.32
CA LYS A 283 -22.36 -11.81 -0.21
C LYS A 283 -22.02 -11.28 -1.58
N ILE A 284 -23.06 -11.05 -2.38
CA ILE A 284 -22.97 -10.36 -3.66
C ILE A 284 -23.47 -8.92 -3.45
N THR A 285 -22.62 -7.96 -3.76
CA THR A 285 -22.98 -6.52 -3.72
C THR A 285 -24.05 -6.20 -4.76
N LYS A 286 -24.68 -5.03 -4.66
CA LYS A 286 -25.65 -4.55 -5.67
C LYS A 286 -25.05 -4.49 -7.09
N SER A 287 -23.74 -4.34 -7.19
CA SER A 287 -22.99 -4.30 -8.45
C SER A 287 -22.52 -5.67 -8.95
N GLY A 288 -22.88 -6.76 -8.27
CA GLY A 288 -22.55 -8.12 -8.68
C GLY A 288 -21.19 -8.65 -8.19
N PHE A 289 -20.44 -7.88 -7.40
CA PHE A 289 -19.13 -8.29 -6.87
C PHE A 289 -19.26 -9.07 -5.57
N LEU A 290 -18.36 -10.03 -5.34
CA LEU A 290 -18.28 -10.77 -4.09
C LEU A 290 -17.65 -9.91 -2.99
N THR A 291 -18.20 -9.97 -1.78
CA THR A 291 -17.58 -9.42 -0.56
C THR A 291 -17.39 -10.54 0.46
N PHE A 292 -16.21 -10.54 1.08
CA PHE A 292 -15.78 -11.54 2.05
C PHE A 292 -15.90 -11.05 3.50
N MET A 293 -16.34 -9.81 3.70
CA MET A 293 -16.42 -9.13 5.01
C MET A 293 -17.04 -9.98 6.13
N ASP A 294 -18.08 -10.77 5.84
CA ASP A 294 -18.81 -11.58 6.82
C ASP A 294 -18.46 -13.08 6.78
N THR A 295 -17.48 -13.49 5.97
CA THR A 295 -17.08 -14.90 5.82
C THR A 295 -16.22 -15.39 6.97
N TRP A 296 -15.38 -14.52 7.54
CA TRP A 296 -14.49 -14.87 8.63
C TRP A 296 -15.25 -14.93 9.96
N SER A 297 -15.16 -16.07 10.65
CA SER A 297 -15.76 -16.25 11.96
C SER A 297 -15.16 -15.30 13.00
N ASN A 298 -15.88 -15.08 14.10
CA ASN A 298 -15.37 -14.24 15.18
C ASN A 298 -14.26 -15.01 15.94
N PRO A 299 -13.01 -14.50 15.98
CA PRO A 299 -11.91 -15.20 16.65
C PRO A 299 -12.03 -15.20 18.18
N LEU A 300 -12.96 -14.42 18.76
CA LEU A 300 -13.25 -14.44 20.19
C LEU A 300 -14.21 -15.56 20.62
N GLU A 301 -14.84 -16.25 19.66
CA GLU A 301 -15.67 -17.41 19.96
C GLU A 301 -14.79 -18.60 20.41
N GLU A 302 -15.28 -19.38 21.38
CA GLU A 302 -14.50 -20.43 22.06
C GLU A 302 -13.80 -21.41 21.09
N HIS A 303 -14.52 -21.86 20.06
CA HIS A 303 -14.00 -22.80 19.06
C HIS A 303 -12.97 -22.17 18.10
N ASN A 304 -12.91 -20.84 18.00
CA ASN A 304 -11.94 -20.11 17.18
C ASN A 304 -10.77 -19.54 18.01
N HIS A 305 -10.85 -19.57 19.33
CA HIS A 305 -9.91 -18.87 20.21
C HIS A 305 -8.45 -19.30 20.00
N GLN A 306 -8.22 -20.56 19.61
CA GLN A 306 -6.88 -21.09 19.30
C GLN A 306 -6.24 -20.46 18.06
N SER A 307 -7.04 -19.85 17.15
CA SER A 307 -6.52 -19.15 15.97
C SER A 307 -5.96 -17.75 16.30
N LEU A 308 -6.28 -17.19 17.48
CA LEU A 308 -5.75 -15.88 17.87
C LEU A 308 -4.23 -15.93 18.01
N VAL A 309 -3.55 -14.98 17.37
CA VAL A 309 -2.12 -14.78 17.58
C VAL A 309 -1.92 -14.25 19.01
N PRO A 310 -1.02 -14.84 19.83
CA PRO A 310 -0.84 -14.45 21.23
C PRO A 310 -0.01 -13.16 21.37
N LEU A 311 -0.62 -12.02 21.03
CA LEU A 311 0.02 -10.70 21.00
C LEU A 311 0.65 -10.27 22.32
N GLU A 312 0.18 -10.82 23.44
CA GLU A 312 0.77 -10.62 24.77
C GLU A 312 2.23 -11.09 24.86
N LYS A 313 2.65 -12.01 23.99
CA LYS A 313 4.05 -12.46 23.89
C LYS A 313 4.93 -11.45 23.20
N ALA A 314 4.37 -10.61 22.33
CA ALA A 314 5.12 -9.57 21.64
C ALA A 314 5.63 -8.49 22.61
N GLN A 315 6.81 -7.96 22.31
CA GLN A 315 7.47 -6.89 23.10
C GLN A 315 7.69 -5.63 22.26
N VAL A 316 6.91 -5.46 21.19
CA VAL A 316 7.08 -4.39 20.20
C VAL A 316 5.85 -3.48 20.17
N PRO A 317 6.02 -2.19 19.88
CA PRO A 317 4.92 -1.31 19.57
C PRO A 317 4.27 -1.70 18.23
N PHE A 318 2.96 -1.55 18.17
CA PHE A 318 2.16 -1.78 16.97
C PHE A 318 1.51 -0.49 16.48
N LEU A 319 1.49 -0.30 15.17
CA LEU A 319 0.64 0.66 14.48
C LEU A 319 -0.32 -0.10 13.56
N PHE A 320 -1.62 0.02 13.81
CA PHE A 320 -2.67 -0.46 12.93
C PHE A 320 -3.17 0.68 12.05
N ILE A 321 -3.15 0.46 10.75
CA ILE A 321 -3.73 1.32 9.72
C ILE A 321 -4.95 0.58 9.16
N VAL A 322 -6.12 1.15 9.38
CA VAL A 322 -7.41 0.51 9.14
C VAL A 322 -8.22 1.32 8.14
N GLY A 323 -8.68 0.68 7.08
CA GLY A 323 -9.77 1.18 6.25
C GLY A 323 -11.12 0.82 6.88
N MET A 324 -11.93 1.83 7.18
CA MET A 324 -13.25 1.60 7.81
C MET A 324 -14.29 1.02 6.85
N ASP A 325 -14.02 1.05 5.55
CA ASP A 325 -14.84 0.41 4.52
C ASP A 325 -14.12 -0.82 3.93
N ASP A 326 -13.33 -1.53 4.74
CA ASP A 326 -12.71 -2.79 4.32
C ASP A 326 -13.78 -3.88 4.11
N GLN A 327 -13.92 -4.32 2.86
CA GLN A 327 -14.89 -5.33 2.45
C GLN A 327 -14.31 -6.74 2.33
N SER A 328 -13.03 -6.91 2.65
CA SER A 328 -12.39 -8.25 2.70
C SER A 328 -12.61 -8.90 4.06
N TRP A 329 -12.54 -8.13 5.14
CA TRP A 329 -12.75 -8.57 6.52
C TRP A 329 -12.88 -7.38 7.48
N LYS A 330 -13.14 -7.65 8.77
CA LYS A 330 -13.46 -6.62 9.77
C LYS A 330 -12.20 -6.01 10.41
N SER A 331 -11.39 -5.31 9.62
CA SER A 331 -10.10 -4.73 10.04
C SER A 331 -10.18 -3.89 11.32
N GLU A 332 -11.20 -3.04 11.49
CA GLU A 332 -11.39 -2.23 12.70
C GLU A 332 -11.65 -3.11 13.94
N PHE A 333 -12.53 -4.10 13.80
CA PHE A 333 -12.83 -5.05 14.86
C PHE A 333 -11.58 -5.82 15.31
N TYR A 334 -10.75 -6.26 14.36
CA TYR A 334 -9.49 -6.93 14.68
C TYR A 334 -8.49 -6.02 15.38
N ALA A 335 -8.34 -4.76 14.93
CA ALA A 335 -7.47 -3.79 15.62
C ALA A 335 -7.93 -3.53 17.06
N GLN A 336 -9.25 -3.49 17.30
CA GLN A 336 -9.82 -3.33 18.63
C GLN A 336 -9.53 -4.56 19.52
N ILE A 337 -9.68 -5.78 19.00
CA ILE A 337 -9.28 -7.01 19.71
C ILE A 337 -7.80 -6.96 20.12
N ALA A 338 -6.91 -6.54 19.22
CA ALA A 338 -5.48 -6.40 19.56
C ALA A 338 -5.26 -5.41 20.70
N SER A 339 -5.91 -4.24 20.63
CA SER A 339 -5.82 -3.21 21.66
C SER A 339 -6.30 -3.71 23.03
N GLU A 340 -7.42 -4.43 23.08
CA GLU A 340 -7.96 -5.00 24.32
C GLU A 340 -7.05 -6.11 24.87
N ARG A 341 -6.61 -7.04 24.02
CA ARG A 341 -5.74 -8.16 24.42
C ARG A 341 -4.40 -7.67 24.97
N LEU A 342 -3.78 -6.70 24.32
CA LEU A 342 -2.52 -6.09 24.78
C LEU A 342 -2.68 -5.42 26.15
N GLN A 343 -3.71 -4.58 26.31
CA GLN A 343 -3.96 -3.87 27.58
C GLN A 343 -4.31 -4.84 28.72
N ALA A 344 -5.10 -5.89 28.46
CA ALA A 344 -5.43 -6.92 29.45
C ALA A 344 -4.19 -7.65 30.00
N HIS A 345 -3.10 -7.68 29.25
CA HIS A 345 -1.81 -8.27 29.65
C HIS A 345 -0.77 -7.20 30.06
N GLY A 346 -1.21 -5.98 30.38
CA GLY A 346 -0.34 -4.91 30.89
C GLY A 346 0.63 -4.32 29.85
N LYS A 347 0.38 -4.52 28.55
CA LYS A 347 1.16 -3.92 27.47
C LYS A 347 0.66 -2.53 27.13
N GLU A 348 1.50 -1.73 26.47
CA GLU A 348 1.10 -0.44 25.94
C GLU A 348 0.00 -0.60 24.89
N ARG A 349 -0.96 0.33 24.89
CA ARG A 349 -2.03 0.37 23.89
C ARG A 349 -1.41 0.61 22.51
N PRO A 350 -1.75 -0.18 21.48
CA PRO A 350 -1.25 0.04 20.13
C PRO A 350 -1.81 1.35 19.56
N GLN A 351 -1.08 1.95 18.62
CA GLN A 351 -1.60 3.08 17.88
C GLN A 351 -2.53 2.53 16.79
N ILE A 352 -3.75 3.07 16.68
CA ILE A 352 -4.74 2.66 15.67
C ILE A 352 -5.18 3.92 14.93
N ILE A 353 -5.06 3.91 13.60
CA ILE A 353 -5.50 4.98 12.72
C ILE A 353 -6.57 4.39 11.81
N CYS A 354 -7.80 4.86 11.98
CA CYS A 354 -8.94 4.47 11.16
C CYS A 354 -9.22 5.55 10.11
N TYR A 355 -9.22 5.16 8.84
CA TYR A 355 -9.53 6.02 7.72
C TYR A 355 -10.97 5.77 7.25
N PRO A 356 -11.86 6.78 7.32
CA PRO A 356 -13.23 6.65 6.81
C PRO A 356 -13.22 6.44 5.30
N GLU A 357 -14.23 5.73 4.80
CA GLU A 357 -14.46 5.52 3.35
C GLU A 357 -13.21 4.98 2.61
N THR A 358 -12.40 4.19 3.30
CA THR A 358 -11.16 3.59 2.78
C THR A 358 -11.29 2.08 2.84
N GLY A 359 -11.00 1.42 1.73
CA GLY A 359 -11.15 -0.02 1.58
C GLY A 359 -9.93 -0.84 1.99
N HIS A 360 -9.89 -2.08 1.52
CA HIS A 360 -8.86 -3.05 1.87
C HIS A 360 -7.47 -2.67 1.31
N CYS A 361 -7.38 -2.32 0.03
CA CYS A 361 -6.09 -2.11 -0.66
C CYS A 361 -5.51 -0.70 -0.43
N ILE A 362 -4.91 -0.45 0.74
CA ILE A 362 -4.18 0.80 1.03
C ILE A 362 -2.75 0.68 0.46
N ASP A 363 -2.64 0.91 -0.85
CA ASP A 363 -1.35 0.93 -1.58
C ASP A 363 -0.58 2.26 -1.31
N PRO A 364 0.70 2.38 -1.71
CA PRO A 364 1.44 3.64 -1.62
C PRO A 364 0.72 4.82 -2.29
N PRO A 365 1.11 6.07 -1.99
CA PRO A 365 0.45 7.27 -2.49
C PRO A 365 0.23 7.26 -4.01
N TYR A 366 -0.91 7.80 -4.43
CA TYR A 366 -1.30 8.02 -5.83
C TYR A 366 -1.51 6.77 -6.69
N PHE A 367 -1.37 5.56 -6.13
CA PHE A 367 -1.98 4.39 -6.75
C PHE A 367 -3.50 4.62 -6.85
N PRO A 368 -4.13 4.38 -8.01
CA PRO A 368 -5.58 4.48 -8.12
C PRO A 368 -6.25 3.47 -7.18
N PRO A 369 -7.18 3.88 -6.31
CA PRO A 369 -7.84 2.97 -5.37
C PRO A 369 -8.53 1.80 -6.07
N SER A 370 -8.08 0.57 -5.78
CA SER A 370 -8.65 -0.66 -6.32
C SER A 370 -9.92 -1.06 -5.54
N ARG A 371 -11.06 -0.46 -5.88
CA ARG A 371 -12.35 -0.73 -5.21
C ARG A 371 -12.92 -2.11 -5.52
N ALA A 372 -12.76 -2.55 -6.76
CA ALA A 372 -13.12 -3.90 -7.19
C ALA A 372 -12.18 -4.38 -8.28
N SER A 373 -11.75 -5.63 -8.20
CA SER A 373 -10.96 -6.26 -9.26
C SER A 373 -11.10 -7.78 -9.23
N VAL A 374 -10.69 -8.44 -10.32
CA VAL A 374 -10.54 -9.89 -10.31
C VAL A 374 -9.40 -10.28 -9.38
N HIS A 375 -9.68 -11.09 -8.36
CA HIS A 375 -8.67 -11.51 -7.40
C HIS A 375 -7.76 -12.56 -8.01
N ALA A 376 -6.45 -12.27 -8.07
CA ALA A 376 -5.47 -13.06 -8.82
C ALA A 376 -5.35 -14.54 -8.42
N VAL A 377 -5.77 -14.91 -7.19
CA VAL A 377 -5.79 -16.31 -6.73
C VAL A 377 -7.16 -16.96 -6.92
N LEU A 378 -8.24 -16.20 -6.73
CA LEU A 378 -9.60 -16.77 -6.75
C LEU A 378 -10.19 -16.79 -8.16
N GLY A 379 -9.74 -15.92 -9.05
CA GLY A 379 -10.34 -15.74 -10.39
C GLY A 379 -11.69 -15.01 -10.38
N GLU A 380 -12.14 -14.55 -9.22
CA GLU A 380 -13.47 -13.94 -9.02
C GLU A 380 -13.39 -12.43 -8.85
N ALA A 381 -14.47 -11.72 -9.22
CA ALA A 381 -14.60 -10.28 -9.04
C ALA A 381 -14.91 -9.91 -7.58
N ILE A 382 -13.94 -9.33 -6.89
CA ILE A 382 -14.02 -9.00 -5.46
C ILE A 382 -14.21 -7.51 -5.25
N PHE A 383 -15.07 -7.14 -4.31
CA PHE A 383 -15.19 -5.78 -3.80
C PHE A 383 -14.31 -5.61 -2.57
N TYR A 384 -13.42 -4.61 -2.61
CA TYR A 384 -12.49 -4.27 -1.53
C TYR A 384 -12.95 -3.04 -0.72
N GLY A 385 -13.96 -2.32 -1.21
CA GLY A 385 -14.47 -1.09 -0.61
C GLY A 385 -13.62 0.15 -0.89
N GLY A 386 -14.01 1.25 -0.26
CA GLY A 386 -13.39 2.56 -0.36
C GLY A 386 -14.04 3.48 -1.39
N GLU A 387 -13.99 4.79 -1.12
CA GLU A 387 -14.36 5.85 -2.05
C GLU A 387 -13.10 6.54 -2.60
N PRO A 388 -12.96 6.76 -3.93
CA PRO A 388 -11.69 7.12 -4.55
C PRO A 388 -10.96 8.31 -3.90
N LYS A 389 -11.71 9.36 -3.58
CA LYS A 389 -11.14 10.60 -3.00
C LYS A 389 -10.74 10.42 -1.53
N ALA A 390 -11.52 9.71 -0.73
CA ALA A 390 -11.20 9.47 0.67
C ALA A 390 -10.04 8.48 0.80
N HIS A 391 -10.11 7.39 0.04
CA HIS A 391 -9.09 6.35 -0.03
C HIS A 391 -7.74 6.90 -0.48
N SER A 392 -7.71 7.73 -1.53
CA SER A 392 -6.45 8.34 -2.00
C SER A 392 -5.78 9.24 -0.95
N LYS A 393 -6.57 9.99 -0.17
CA LYS A 393 -6.04 10.76 0.96
C LYS A 393 -5.52 9.86 2.08
N ALA A 394 -6.23 8.77 2.37
CA ALA A 394 -5.79 7.78 3.35
C ALA A 394 -4.45 7.15 2.95
N GLN A 395 -4.22 6.85 1.67
CA GLN A 395 -2.94 6.34 1.18
C GLN A 395 -1.79 7.33 1.41
N VAL A 396 -2.02 8.63 1.14
CA VAL A 396 -1.00 9.68 1.38
C VAL A 396 -0.67 9.77 2.87
N ASP A 397 -1.68 9.86 3.73
CA ASP A 397 -1.46 9.99 5.17
C ASP A 397 -0.84 8.70 5.75
N ALA A 398 -1.36 7.53 5.42
CA ALA A 398 -0.84 6.23 5.88
C ALA A 398 0.64 6.08 5.54
N TRP A 399 1.07 6.50 4.35
CA TRP A 399 2.49 6.48 3.95
C TRP A 399 3.36 7.33 4.87
N GLN A 400 2.89 8.52 5.24
CA GLN A 400 3.58 9.40 6.18
C GLN A 400 3.61 8.81 7.60
N GLN A 401 2.51 8.18 8.05
CA GLN A 401 2.42 7.54 9.36
C GLN A 401 3.39 6.36 9.47
N ILE A 402 3.47 5.51 8.43
CA ILE A 402 4.41 4.38 8.33
C ILE A 402 5.86 4.88 8.50
N GLN A 403 6.26 5.86 7.71
CA GLN A 403 7.62 6.42 7.75
C GLN A 403 7.93 7.04 9.12
N THR A 404 7.00 7.82 9.68
CA THR A 404 7.15 8.45 10.99
C THR A 404 7.33 7.41 12.09
N PHE A 405 6.50 6.37 12.08
CA PHE A 405 6.54 5.29 13.05
C PHE A 405 7.86 4.52 12.97
N PHE A 406 8.30 4.12 11.77
CA PHE A 406 9.54 3.40 11.59
C PHE A 406 10.77 4.24 11.93
N HIS A 407 10.84 5.51 11.52
CA HIS A 407 11.95 6.40 11.92
C HIS A 407 12.02 6.57 13.45
N LYS A 408 10.87 6.67 14.14
CA LYS A 408 10.84 6.77 15.61
C LYS A 408 11.42 5.50 16.26
N HIS A 409 10.98 4.33 15.83
CA HIS A 409 11.29 3.07 16.52
C HIS A 409 12.60 2.40 16.08
N LEU A 410 13.07 2.62 14.85
CA LEU A 410 14.34 2.05 14.36
C LEU A 410 15.55 2.97 14.59
N ASN A 411 15.38 4.29 14.70
CA ASN A 411 16.51 5.20 14.93
C ASN A 411 16.89 5.37 16.41
N GLY A 412 16.23 4.66 17.33
CA GLY A 412 16.60 4.64 18.75
C GLY A 412 16.38 5.97 19.48
N LYS A 413 15.64 6.93 18.91
CA LYS A 413 15.18 8.10 19.66
C LYS A 413 14.12 7.65 20.64
N LYS A 414 14.56 7.25 21.85
CA LYS A 414 13.67 7.01 23.00
C LYS A 414 12.70 8.18 23.09
N SER A 415 11.40 7.90 23.08
CA SER A 415 10.40 8.91 23.38
C SER A 415 10.76 9.50 24.75
N VAL A 416 11.08 10.79 24.76
CA VAL A 416 11.16 11.54 26.01
C VAL A 416 9.75 11.47 26.57
N LYS A 417 9.55 10.69 27.64
CA LYS A 417 8.32 10.77 28.43
C LYS A 417 8.22 12.23 28.87
N HIS A 418 7.26 12.95 28.31
CA HIS A 418 6.82 14.21 28.92
C HIS A 418 6.26 13.83 30.28
N SER A 419 7.06 13.99 31.33
CA SER A 419 6.54 14.07 32.69
C SER A 419 5.62 15.28 32.72
N LYS A 420 4.32 15.04 32.80
CA LYS A 420 3.41 16.08 33.27
C LYS A 420 3.84 16.40 34.70
N ILE A 421 4.36 17.61 34.88
CA ILE A 421 4.41 18.31 36.16
C ILE A 421 2.96 18.57 36.58
#